data_AF-A0AAD7C0L8-F1
#
_entry.id   AF-A0AAD7C0L8-F1
#
_cell.length_a   1.000
_cell.length_b   1.000
_cell.length_c   1.000
_cell.angle_alpha   90.00
_cell.angle_beta   90.00
_cell.angle_gamma   90.00
#
_symmetry.space_group_name_H-M   'P 1'
#
loop_
_entity.id
_entity.type
_entity.pdbx_description
1 polymer ?
#
loop_
_entity_poly.entity_id
_entity_poly.type
_entity_poly.pdbx_seq_one_letter_code
_entity_poly.pdbx_strand_id
1 'polypeptide(L)'
;MKSSASAILFAVAASALLSSARPTSDKRLFGSDTANDMNDVLSGNAACKDVAVIFARGTFDSGNMGVWVGPQFQTALQSQISSLAFQGVDASAYPATLDSYLAEEGSDSGSASLAATVTNYASACPDSALIISGWSQGALVAHKGLALLAPEVQAKVAALTVFGDPHNLFSTDGIPDGVALHSECFGGTTLDPLCSTLPTDFKFPTSISDITGPFRSLPSLASGVSETAAAVSLVARFPGQLIKSAGAFFDDVTDTSKIQRLLLSPQHFMYGNSGLTTSAATFVAGLPAVAGK
;
A
#
# COMPACT_ATOMS: atom_id res chain seq x y z
N MET A 1 31.60 20.09 78.08
CA MET A 1 30.94 20.72 76.91
C MET A 1 31.97 20.93 75.83
N LYS A 2 32.09 19.99 74.89
CA LYS A 2 32.97 20.10 73.72
C LYS A 2 32.14 19.68 72.51
N SER A 3 31.95 20.64 71.60
CA SER A 3 31.22 20.53 70.34
C SER A 3 32.09 19.78 69.33
N SER A 4 31.61 18.66 68.80
CA SER A 4 32.23 17.96 67.69
C SER A 4 31.45 18.28 66.42
N ALA A 5 32.09 19.04 65.52
CA ALA A 5 31.59 19.29 64.17
C ALA A 5 31.92 18.07 63.29
N SER A 6 30.89 17.34 62.86
CA SER A 6 31.02 16.31 61.82
C SER A 6 30.99 16.97 60.44
N ALA A 7 32.06 16.79 59.67
CA ALA A 7 32.12 17.16 58.27
C ALA A 7 31.21 16.22 57.44
N ILE A 8 30.22 16.79 56.75
CA ILE A 8 29.38 16.08 55.80
C ILE A 8 30.09 16.11 54.44
N LEU A 9 30.55 14.94 54.00
CA LEU A 9 31.10 14.70 52.67
C LEU A 9 29.91 14.61 51.68
N PHE A 10 29.79 15.56 50.75
CA PHE A 10 28.86 15.44 49.63
C PHE A 10 29.45 14.51 48.57
N ALA A 11 28.91 13.30 48.45
CA ALA A 11 29.17 12.42 47.32
C ALA A 11 28.33 12.90 46.12
N VAL A 12 28.98 13.44 45.10
CA VAL A 12 28.35 13.73 43.81
C VAL A 12 28.16 12.40 43.08
N ALA A 13 26.94 11.88 43.06
CA ALA A 13 26.58 10.76 42.21
C ALA A 13 26.58 11.24 40.74
N ALA A 14 27.59 10.83 39.97
CA ALA A 14 27.59 11.00 38.53
C ALA A 14 26.54 10.04 37.93
N SER A 15 25.36 10.56 37.63
CA SER A 15 24.35 9.84 36.85
C SER A 15 24.90 9.58 35.45
N ALA A 16 25.34 8.36 35.18
CA ALA A 16 25.61 7.90 33.84
C ALA A 16 24.26 7.87 33.09
N LEU A 17 24.04 8.87 32.24
CA LEU A 17 22.99 8.83 31.24
C LEU A 17 23.28 7.64 30.32
N LEU A 18 22.53 6.55 30.46
CA LEU A 18 22.42 5.55 29.40
C LEU A 18 21.79 6.27 28.21
N SER A 19 22.65 6.77 27.32
CA SER A 19 22.26 7.19 26.00
C SER A 19 21.70 5.95 25.30
N SER A 20 20.38 5.84 25.22
CA SER A 20 19.73 4.88 24.34
C SER A 20 20.31 5.14 22.96
N ALA A 21 21.14 4.22 22.45
CA ALA A 21 21.56 4.25 21.07
C ALA A 21 20.26 4.22 20.26
N ARG A 22 19.90 5.36 19.64
CA ARG A 22 18.91 5.35 18.57
C ARG A 22 19.43 4.33 17.56
N PRO A 23 18.59 3.41 17.05
CA PRO A 23 19.04 2.56 15.96
C PRO A 23 19.52 3.51 14.88
N THR A 24 20.81 3.44 14.56
CA THR A 24 21.33 4.07 13.36
C THR A 24 20.46 3.54 12.24
N SER A 25 19.72 4.43 11.59
CA SER A 25 19.03 4.12 10.35
C SER A 25 20.08 3.58 9.39
N ASP A 26 20.24 2.25 9.38
CA ASP A 26 20.76 1.57 8.21
C ASP A 26 19.92 2.12 7.08
N LYS A 27 20.57 2.79 6.14
CA LYS A 27 19.97 3.09 4.84
C LYS A 27 19.73 1.73 4.18
N ARG A 28 18.72 1.00 4.63
CA ARG A 28 18.16 -0.13 3.90
C ARG A 28 17.76 0.49 2.57
N LEU A 29 18.44 0.08 1.51
CA LEU A 29 17.85 0.11 0.18
C LEU A 29 16.63 -0.79 0.30
N PHE A 30 15.48 -0.21 0.70
CA PHE A 30 14.22 -0.93 0.60
C PHE A 30 14.08 -1.38 -0.84
N GLY A 31 13.59 -2.62 -1.02
CA GLY A 31 13.79 -3.46 -2.21
C GLY A 31 13.45 -2.82 -3.55
N SER A 32 13.71 -3.57 -4.62
CA SER A 32 13.29 -3.21 -5.98
C SER A 32 11.87 -2.62 -5.98
N ASP A 33 11.58 -1.60 -6.78
CA ASP A 33 10.20 -1.14 -7.02
C ASP A 33 9.50 -1.95 -8.12
N THR A 34 10.16 -3.03 -8.55
CA THR A 34 9.66 -4.01 -9.51
C THR A 34 9.75 -5.44 -8.98
N ALA A 35 8.71 -6.24 -9.22
CA ALA A 35 8.70 -7.69 -9.00
C ALA A 35 8.15 -8.39 -10.24
N ASN A 36 8.82 -9.46 -10.65
CA ASN A 36 8.57 -10.16 -11.92
C ASN A 36 8.68 -11.68 -11.80
N ASP A 37 8.46 -12.22 -10.59
CA ASP A 37 8.77 -13.61 -10.26
C ASP A 37 7.97 -14.63 -11.10
N MET A 38 6.80 -14.21 -11.60
CA MET A 38 5.94 -15.08 -12.41
C MET A 38 6.42 -15.23 -13.86
N ASN A 39 7.26 -14.33 -14.37
CA ASN A 39 7.69 -14.37 -15.77
C ASN A 39 8.50 -15.64 -16.09
N ASP A 40 9.38 -16.06 -15.18
CA ASP A 40 10.17 -17.28 -15.37
C ASP A 40 9.30 -18.54 -15.27
N VAL A 41 8.28 -18.53 -14.41
CA VAL A 41 7.30 -19.62 -14.30
C VAL A 41 6.47 -19.74 -15.57
N LEU A 42 5.90 -18.62 -16.04
CA LEU A 42 5.05 -18.56 -17.24
C LEU A 42 5.81 -18.88 -18.53
N SER A 43 7.13 -18.68 -18.56
CA SER A 43 8.00 -19.05 -19.69
C SER A 43 8.54 -20.48 -19.59
N GLY A 44 8.19 -21.25 -18.55
CA GLY A 44 8.63 -22.62 -18.34
C GLY A 44 10.08 -22.75 -17.85
N ASN A 45 10.69 -21.65 -17.41
CA ASN A 45 12.06 -21.60 -16.91
C ASN A 45 12.17 -21.80 -15.38
N ALA A 46 11.05 -21.77 -14.66
CA ALA A 46 10.97 -22.02 -13.22
C ALA A 46 9.75 -22.88 -12.86
N ALA A 47 9.84 -23.59 -11.73
CA ALA A 47 8.71 -24.34 -11.18
C ALA A 47 7.66 -23.40 -10.57
N CYS A 48 6.39 -23.84 -10.58
CA CYS A 48 5.30 -23.16 -9.89
C CYS A 48 5.62 -22.93 -8.41
N LYS A 49 5.20 -21.77 -7.91
CA LYS A 49 5.23 -21.43 -6.49
C LYS A 49 3.91 -21.77 -5.82
N ASP A 50 3.95 -22.16 -4.56
CA ASP A 50 2.75 -22.55 -3.81
C ASP A 50 1.80 -21.38 -3.62
N VAL A 51 2.34 -20.17 -3.49
CA VAL A 51 1.57 -18.92 -3.38
C VAL A 51 2.02 -17.93 -4.45
N ALA A 52 1.04 -17.31 -5.11
CA ALA A 52 1.26 -16.28 -6.11
C ALA A 52 0.51 -15.01 -5.74
N VAL A 53 1.22 -13.88 -5.62
CA VAL A 53 0.64 -12.58 -5.28
C VAL A 53 0.81 -11.63 -6.46
N ILE A 54 -0.31 -11.13 -6.99
CA ILE A 54 -0.33 -10.12 -8.04
C ILE A 54 -0.69 -8.78 -7.39
N PHE A 55 0.20 -7.79 -7.51
CA PHE A 55 0.12 -6.53 -6.78
C PHE A 55 -0.02 -5.31 -7.71
N ALA A 56 -1.06 -4.51 -7.51
CA ALA A 56 -1.24 -3.23 -8.18
C ALA A 56 -0.74 -2.07 -7.30
N ARG A 57 0.21 -1.30 -7.83
CA ARG A 57 0.79 -0.12 -7.14
C ARG A 57 -0.16 1.08 -7.09
N GLY A 58 0.18 2.09 -6.29
CA GLY A 58 -0.64 3.27 -6.08
C GLY A 58 -0.40 4.35 -7.13
N THR A 59 -1.24 5.39 -7.09
CA THR A 59 -1.13 6.53 -8.00
C THR A 59 0.26 7.16 -7.93
N PHE A 60 0.90 7.36 -9.08
CA PHE A 60 2.23 7.92 -9.26
C PHE A 60 3.42 7.07 -8.79
N ASP A 61 3.18 5.83 -8.35
CA ASP A 61 4.26 4.93 -8.00
C ASP A 61 5.14 4.60 -9.21
N SER A 62 6.44 4.48 -8.95
CA SER A 62 7.42 3.97 -9.91
C SER A 62 7.37 2.45 -10.02
N GLY A 63 8.08 1.91 -11.01
CA GLY A 63 8.17 0.47 -11.24
C GLY A 63 6.81 -0.16 -11.49
N ASN A 64 6.63 -1.41 -11.04
CA ASN A 64 5.38 -2.15 -11.18
C ASN A 64 4.72 -2.49 -9.83
N MET A 65 5.44 -2.31 -8.70
CA MET A 65 4.91 -2.46 -7.35
C MET A 65 5.13 -1.24 -6.43
N GLY A 66 5.81 -0.19 -6.92
CA GLY A 66 6.03 1.03 -6.16
C GLY A 66 7.03 0.89 -5.02
N VAL A 67 7.09 1.90 -4.16
CA VAL A 67 8.07 1.98 -3.06
C VAL A 67 7.44 2.00 -1.67
N TRP A 68 6.15 2.30 -1.57
CA TRP A 68 5.48 2.58 -0.29
C TRP A 68 4.94 1.34 0.41
N VAL A 69 4.44 0.37 -0.35
CA VAL A 69 3.74 -0.81 0.21
C VAL A 69 4.24 -2.11 -0.39
N GLY A 70 4.39 -2.17 -1.72
CA GLY A 70 4.76 -3.39 -2.45
C GLY A 70 6.01 -4.08 -1.90
N PRO A 71 7.18 -3.41 -1.83
CA PRO A 71 8.42 -4.03 -1.34
C PRO A 71 8.34 -4.53 0.11
N GLN A 72 7.66 -3.78 0.98
CA GLN A 72 7.49 -4.11 2.39
C GLN A 72 6.54 -5.31 2.55
N PHE A 73 5.45 -5.36 1.77
CA PHE A 73 4.52 -6.48 1.74
C PHE A 73 5.17 -7.74 1.16
N GLN A 74 5.90 -7.63 0.05
CA GLN A 74 6.66 -8.74 -0.53
C GLN A 74 7.64 -9.30 0.51
N THR A 75 8.41 -8.44 1.19
CA THR A 75 9.36 -8.86 2.23
C THR A 75 8.66 -9.56 3.39
N ALA A 76 7.52 -9.03 3.84
CA ALA A 76 6.74 -9.62 4.92
C ALA A 76 6.20 -11.01 4.55
N LEU A 77 5.68 -11.17 3.32
CA LEU A 77 5.23 -12.46 2.80
C LEU A 77 6.38 -13.46 2.70
N GLN A 78 7.54 -13.06 2.15
CA GLN A 78 8.72 -13.92 2.01
C GLN A 78 9.25 -14.41 3.38
N SER A 79 9.02 -13.65 4.45
CA SER A 79 9.41 -14.07 5.81
C SER A 79 8.54 -15.19 6.40
N GLN A 80 7.34 -15.42 5.82
CA GLN A 80 6.36 -16.39 6.32
C GLN A 80 6.07 -17.51 5.30
N ILE A 81 6.28 -17.26 4.01
CA ILE A 81 5.95 -18.15 2.90
C ILE A 81 7.21 -18.36 2.06
N SER A 82 7.80 -19.54 2.13
CA SER A 82 9.05 -19.89 1.45
C SER A 82 8.90 -20.05 -0.07
N SER A 83 7.72 -20.51 -0.51
CA SER A 83 7.38 -20.78 -1.91
C SER A 83 6.42 -19.71 -2.44
N LEU A 84 6.95 -18.50 -2.59
CA LEU A 84 6.22 -17.31 -3.03
C LEU A 84 6.67 -16.86 -4.43
N ALA A 85 5.72 -16.53 -5.30
CA ALA A 85 5.91 -15.67 -6.46
C ALA A 85 5.21 -14.34 -6.22
N PHE A 86 5.92 -13.22 -6.40
CA PHE A 86 5.34 -11.88 -6.33
C PHE A 86 5.49 -11.18 -7.69
N GLN A 87 4.40 -10.60 -8.19
CA GLN A 87 4.35 -9.96 -9.50
C GLN A 87 3.63 -8.62 -9.41
N GLY A 88 4.30 -7.54 -9.81
CA GLY A 88 3.63 -6.27 -10.03
C GLY A 88 2.86 -6.26 -11.35
N VAL A 89 1.74 -5.54 -11.41
CA VAL A 89 0.98 -5.32 -12.67
C VAL A 89 1.85 -4.58 -13.69
N ASP A 90 1.83 -5.02 -14.95
CA ASP A 90 2.65 -4.46 -16.03
C ASP A 90 2.56 -2.93 -16.09
N ALA A 91 3.70 -2.27 -15.91
CA ALA A 91 3.79 -0.81 -15.86
C ALA A 91 3.43 -0.14 -17.20
N SER A 92 3.52 -0.87 -18.33
CA SER A 92 3.11 -0.37 -19.64
C SER A 92 1.58 -0.35 -19.80
N ALA A 93 0.88 -1.33 -19.22
CA ALA A 93 -0.58 -1.40 -19.21
C ALA A 93 -1.19 -0.60 -18.05
N TYR A 94 -0.45 -0.43 -16.95
CA TYR A 94 -0.88 0.31 -15.77
C TYR A 94 0.09 1.45 -15.43
N PRO A 95 -0.11 2.67 -15.96
CA PRO A 95 0.74 3.82 -15.66
C PRO A 95 0.48 4.45 -14.28
N ALA A 96 -0.61 4.05 -13.60
CA ALA A 96 -1.03 4.55 -12.28
C ALA A 96 -1.18 6.09 -12.22
N THR A 97 -2.04 6.66 -13.07
CA THR A 97 -2.24 8.12 -13.16
C THR A 97 -3.40 8.58 -12.28
N LEU A 98 -3.45 9.86 -11.92
CA LEU A 98 -4.60 10.42 -11.21
C LEU A 98 -5.87 10.41 -12.08
N ASP A 99 -5.71 10.52 -13.39
CA ASP A 99 -6.84 10.49 -14.33
C ASP A 99 -7.56 9.15 -14.29
N SER A 100 -6.81 8.04 -14.39
CA SER A 100 -7.39 6.70 -14.26
C SER A 100 -7.91 6.38 -12.86
N TYR A 101 -7.40 7.04 -11.81
CA TYR A 101 -7.98 6.94 -10.47
C TYR A 101 -9.38 7.56 -10.40
N LEU A 102 -9.55 8.78 -10.92
CA LEU A 102 -10.81 9.53 -10.78
C LEU A 102 -11.84 9.15 -11.83
N ALA A 103 -11.42 9.06 -13.10
CA ALA A 103 -12.34 8.91 -14.23
C ALA A 103 -12.74 7.45 -14.49
N GLU A 104 -11.85 6.50 -14.18
CA GLU A 104 -12.07 5.07 -14.42
C GLU A 104 -12.34 4.31 -13.11
N GLU A 105 -12.31 4.98 -11.95
CA GLU A 105 -12.42 4.32 -10.64
C GLU A 105 -11.31 3.27 -10.46
N GLY A 106 -10.08 3.63 -10.84
CA GLY A 106 -8.96 2.70 -10.97
C GLY A 106 -8.82 2.18 -12.40
N SER A 107 -7.58 2.22 -12.92
CA SER A 107 -7.29 1.97 -14.34
C SER A 107 -7.94 0.70 -14.92
N ASP A 108 -8.71 0.87 -16.00
CA ASP A 108 -9.31 -0.23 -16.75
C ASP A 108 -8.25 -1.15 -17.36
N SER A 109 -7.26 -0.55 -18.04
CA SER A 109 -6.15 -1.31 -18.66
C SER A 109 -5.28 -2.00 -17.62
N GLY A 110 -5.07 -1.38 -16.45
CA GLY A 110 -4.38 -2.02 -15.33
C GLY A 110 -5.15 -3.18 -14.74
N SER A 111 -6.47 -3.05 -14.61
CA SER A 111 -7.36 -4.11 -14.10
C SER A 111 -7.40 -5.30 -15.05
N ALA A 112 -7.49 -5.03 -16.36
CA ALA A 112 -7.42 -6.06 -17.39
C ALA A 112 -6.06 -6.77 -17.41
N SER A 113 -4.96 -6.03 -17.25
CA SER A 113 -3.61 -6.59 -17.14
C SER A 113 -3.47 -7.49 -15.91
N LEU A 114 -3.97 -7.04 -14.75
CA LEU A 114 -3.99 -7.85 -13.53
C LEU A 114 -4.77 -9.16 -13.75
N ALA A 115 -6.00 -9.07 -14.28
CA ALA A 115 -6.85 -10.22 -14.54
C ALA A 115 -6.20 -11.21 -15.51
N ALA A 116 -5.52 -10.71 -16.55
CA ALA A 116 -4.77 -11.53 -17.49
C ALA A 116 -3.60 -12.26 -16.81
N THR A 117 -2.82 -11.57 -15.96
CA THR A 117 -1.74 -12.20 -15.18
C THR A 117 -2.27 -13.29 -14.27
N VAL A 118 -3.36 -13.04 -13.54
CA VAL A 118 -4.00 -14.04 -12.67
C VAL A 118 -4.46 -15.25 -13.48
N THR A 119 -5.15 -15.02 -14.60
CA THR A 119 -5.66 -16.10 -15.48
C THR A 119 -4.53 -16.95 -16.04
N ASN A 120 -3.46 -16.32 -16.53
CA ASN A 120 -2.31 -17.02 -17.09
C ASN A 120 -1.61 -17.87 -16.02
N TYR A 121 -1.40 -17.32 -14.82
CA TYR A 121 -0.75 -18.04 -13.74
C TYR A 121 -1.64 -19.17 -13.20
N ALA A 122 -2.95 -18.96 -13.08
CA ALA A 122 -3.91 -20.00 -12.68
C ALA A 122 -3.98 -21.20 -13.65
N SER A 123 -3.67 -20.95 -14.93
CA SER A 123 -3.60 -21.97 -15.98
C SER A 123 -2.28 -22.74 -15.92
N ALA A 124 -1.15 -22.03 -15.81
CA ALA A 124 0.17 -22.64 -15.72
C ALA A 124 0.42 -23.38 -14.40
N CYS A 125 -0.14 -22.87 -13.31
CA CYS A 125 0.07 -23.34 -11.94
C CYS A 125 -1.27 -23.56 -11.22
N PRO A 126 -2.02 -24.63 -11.58
CA PRO A 126 -3.37 -24.86 -11.08
C PRO A 126 -3.44 -25.13 -9.57
N ASP A 127 -2.33 -25.56 -8.95
CA ASP A 127 -2.25 -25.89 -7.52
C ASP A 127 -1.81 -24.70 -6.64
N SER A 128 -1.45 -23.56 -7.23
CA SER A 128 -1.05 -22.37 -6.48
C SER A 128 -2.24 -21.68 -5.84
N ALA A 129 -2.05 -21.20 -4.60
CA ALA A 129 -2.97 -20.25 -4.00
C ALA A 129 -2.75 -18.86 -4.61
N LEU A 130 -3.80 -18.26 -5.18
CA LEU A 130 -3.71 -16.95 -5.82
C LEU A 130 -4.20 -15.87 -4.86
N ILE A 131 -3.42 -14.80 -4.74
CA ILE A 131 -3.73 -13.63 -3.95
C ILE A 131 -3.69 -12.42 -4.88
N ILE A 132 -4.76 -11.65 -4.86
CA ILE A 132 -4.81 -10.35 -5.54
C ILE A 132 -4.58 -9.27 -4.48
N SER A 133 -3.79 -8.27 -4.81
CA SER A 133 -3.46 -7.21 -3.87
C SER A 133 -3.29 -5.87 -4.57
N GLY A 134 -3.49 -4.79 -3.82
CA GLY A 134 -3.18 -3.45 -4.29
C GLY A 134 -3.28 -2.40 -3.19
N TRP A 135 -2.75 -1.22 -3.44
CA TRP A 135 -2.84 -0.10 -2.49
C TRP A 135 -3.24 1.21 -3.15
N SER A 136 -3.98 2.06 -2.45
CA SER A 136 -4.50 3.32 -3.00
C SER A 136 -5.34 3.05 -4.27
N GLN A 137 -5.07 3.72 -5.39
CA GLN A 137 -5.65 3.37 -6.70
C GLN A 137 -5.45 1.89 -7.08
N GLY A 138 -4.34 1.28 -6.68
CA GLY A 138 -4.07 -0.13 -6.93
C GLY A 138 -5.09 -1.05 -6.24
N ALA A 139 -5.68 -0.64 -5.11
CA ALA A 139 -6.76 -1.39 -4.49
C ALA A 139 -8.02 -1.41 -5.38
N LEU A 140 -8.37 -0.29 -6.01
CA LEU A 140 -9.44 -0.23 -7.01
C LEU A 140 -9.16 -1.14 -8.21
N VAL A 141 -7.92 -1.10 -8.72
CA VAL A 141 -7.46 -1.97 -9.81
C VAL A 141 -7.55 -3.45 -9.41
N ALA A 142 -7.26 -3.77 -8.16
CA ALA A 142 -7.34 -5.11 -7.61
C ALA A 142 -8.81 -5.60 -7.50
N HIS A 143 -9.73 -4.78 -6.99
CA HIS A 143 -11.18 -5.06 -6.98
C HIS A 143 -11.72 -5.29 -8.39
N LYS A 144 -11.44 -4.36 -9.32
CA LYS A 144 -11.89 -4.45 -10.72
C LYS A 144 -11.29 -5.66 -11.43
N GLY A 145 -9.98 -5.91 -11.26
CA GLY A 145 -9.31 -7.06 -11.83
C GLY A 145 -9.88 -8.39 -11.34
N LEU A 146 -10.21 -8.50 -10.05
CA LEU A 146 -10.90 -9.66 -9.48
C LEU A 146 -12.31 -9.86 -10.09
N ALA A 147 -13.06 -8.77 -10.30
CA ALA A 147 -14.38 -8.82 -10.91
C ALA A 147 -14.36 -9.19 -12.40
N LEU A 148 -13.25 -8.93 -13.11
CA LEU A 148 -13.07 -9.31 -14.52
C LEU A 148 -12.74 -10.79 -14.73
N LEU A 149 -12.41 -11.54 -13.68
CA LEU A 149 -12.07 -12.96 -13.80
C LEU A 149 -13.29 -13.80 -14.19
N ALA A 150 -13.04 -14.82 -15.01
CA ALA A 150 -14.03 -15.87 -15.22
C ALA A 150 -14.30 -16.61 -13.88
N PRO A 151 -15.54 -17.05 -13.60
CA PRO A 151 -15.90 -17.67 -12.31
C PRO A 151 -14.98 -18.82 -11.89
N GLU A 152 -14.51 -19.63 -12.84
CA GLU A 152 -13.59 -20.74 -12.59
C GLU A 152 -12.18 -20.31 -12.16
N VAL A 153 -11.72 -19.14 -12.61
CA VAL A 153 -10.44 -18.55 -12.18
C VAL A 153 -10.62 -17.84 -10.86
N GLN A 154 -11.74 -17.12 -10.70
CA GLN A 154 -12.11 -16.43 -9.47
C GLN A 154 -12.19 -17.39 -8.27
N ALA A 155 -12.72 -18.60 -8.48
CA ALA A 155 -12.76 -19.66 -7.46
C ALA A 155 -11.37 -20.14 -6.98
N LYS A 156 -10.29 -19.81 -7.69
CA LYS A 156 -8.90 -20.11 -7.29
C LYS A 156 -8.24 -18.95 -6.53
N VAL A 157 -8.87 -17.78 -6.49
CA VAL A 157 -8.38 -16.62 -5.73
C VAL A 157 -8.74 -16.81 -4.27
N ALA A 158 -7.73 -17.02 -3.42
CA ALA A 158 -7.94 -17.24 -1.99
C ALA A 158 -8.25 -15.94 -1.24
N ALA A 159 -7.66 -14.82 -1.68
CA ALA A 159 -7.91 -13.53 -1.03
C ALA A 159 -7.67 -12.31 -1.93
N LEU A 160 -8.36 -11.23 -1.56
CA LEU A 160 -8.05 -9.86 -1.90
C LEU A 160 -7.45 -9.16 -0.67
N THR A 161 -6.24 -8.63 -0.80
CA THR A 161 -5.54 -7.92 0.28
C THR A 161 -5.20 -6.49 -0.14
N VAL A 162 -5.79 -5.50 0.52
CA VAL A 162 -5.73 -4.10 0.08
C VAL A 162 -5.31 -3.16 1.19
N PHE A 163 -4.66 -2.06 0.81
CA PHE A 163 -4.14 -1.05 1.75
C PHE A 163 -4.59 0.35 1.32
N GLY A 164 -5.16 1.13 2.24
CA GLY A 164 -5.68 2.46 1.94
C GLY A 164 -6.74 2.41 0.83
N ASP A 165 -7.64 1.43 0.91
CA ASP A 165 -8.60 1.08 -0.13
C ASP A 165 -9.74 2.10 -0.27
N PRO A 166 -9.83 2.85 -1.38
CA PRO A 166 -10.88 3.83 -1.59
C PRO A 166 -12.14 3.25 -2.23
N HIS A 167 -12.25 1.93 -2.42
CA HIS A 167 -13.36 1.29 -3.15
C HIS A 167 -14.75 1.77 -2.71
N ASN A 168 -14.99 1.90 -1.41
CA ASN A 168 -16.27 2.34 -0.86
C ASN A 168 -16.64 3.81 -1.20
N LEU A 169 -15.69 4.61 -1.70
CA LEU A 169 -15.95 5.96 -2.20
C LEU A 169 -16.40 5.96 -3.66
N PHE A 170 -16.16 4.87 -4.40
CA PHE A 170 -16.45 4.73 -5.83
C PHE A 170 -17.63 3.79 -6.07
N SER A 171 -17.68 2.65 -5.39
CA SER A 171 -18.67 1.61 -5.57
C SER A 171 -19.18 1.07 -4.23
N THR A 172 -20.38 0.48 -4.27
CA THR A 172 -20.97 -0.31 -3.16
C THR A 172 -20.88 -1.82 -3.42
N ASP A 173 -20.23 -2.23 -4.51
CA ASP A 173 -20.11 -3.62 -4.90
C ASP A 173 -19.25 -4.38 -3.89
N GLY A 174 -19.70 -5.57 -3.52
CA GLY A 174 -18.92 -6.50 -2.71
C GLY A 174 -17.85 -7.22 -3.54
N ILE A 175 -17.13 -8.12 -2.88
CA ILE A 175 -16.24 -9.07 -3.55
C ILE A 175 -16.96 -10.41 -3.78
N PRO A 176 -16.50 -11.22 -4.74
CA PRO A 176 -17.05 -12.55 -5.01
C PRO A 176 -17.04 -13.46 -3.78
N ASP A 177 -18.07 -14.30 -3.65
CA ASP A 177 -18.17 -15.30 -2.58
C ASP A 177 -16.97 -16.24 -2.60
N GLY A 178 -16.47 -16.59 -1.40
CA GLY A 178 -15.34 -17.51 -1.24
C GLY A 178 -13.96 -16.85 -1.35
N VAL A 179 -13.87 -15.59 -1.78
CA VAL A 179 -12.63 -14.80 -1.70
C VAL A 179 -12.57 -14.11 -0.35
N ALA A 180 -11.50 -14.31 0.41
CA ALA A 180 -11.33 -13.62 1.69
C ALA A 180 -10.87 -12.17 1.48
N LEU A 181 -11.46 -11.20 2.19
CA LEU A 181 -11.05 -9.79 2.16
C LEU A 181 -10.20 -9.44 3.38
N HIS A 182 -9.03 -8.85 3.15
CA HIS A 182 -8.27 -8.15 4.18
C HIS A 182 -7.98 -6.73 3.73
N SER A 183 -8.55 -5.73 4.43
CA SER A 183 -8.40 -4.32 4.10
C SER A 183 -7.75 -3.58 5.25
N GLU A 184 -6.54 -3.07 5.02
CA GLU A 184 -5.81 -2.24 5.98
C GLU A 184 -6.15 -0.77 5.74
N CYS A 185 -6.71 -0.12 6.77
CA CYS A 185 -7.05 1.29 6.73
C CYS A 185 -6.71 1.97 8.06
N PHE A 186 -6.03 3.11 7.98
CA PHE A 186 -5.80 3.95 9.16
C PHE A 186 -7.11 4.64 9.60
N GLY A 187 -7.56 4.34 10.81
CA GLY A 187 -8.77 4.92 11.41
C GLY A 187 -8.53 5.61 12.76
N GLY A 188 -9.59 6.23 13.29
CA GLY A 188 -9.54 6.90 14.58
C GLY A 188 -8.68 8.15 14.56
N THR A 189 -7.70 8.27 15.47
CA THR A 189 -6.84 9.46 15.59
C THR A 189 -5.76 9.56 14.52
N THR A 190 -5.47 8.45 13.83
CA THR A 190 -4.57 8.37 12.69
C THR A 190 -5.44 8.03 11.49
N LEU A 191 -5.96 9.06 10.81
CA LEU A 191 -7.01 8.92 9.80
C LEU A 191 -6.43 8.89 8.39
N ASP A 192 -6.84 7.89 7.62
CA ASP A 192 -6.75 7.91 6.16
C ASP A 192 -8.15 8.14 5.57
N PRO A 193 -8.46 9.38 5.15
CA PRO A 193 -9.77 9.73 4.60
C PRO A 193 -10.19 8.91 3.38
N LEU A 194 -9.26 8.29 2.64
CA LEU A 194 -9.63 7.54 1.45
C LEU A 194 -10.39 6.25 1.76
N CYS A 195 -10.12 5.62 2.91
CA CYS A 195 -10.69 4.31 3.24
C CYS A 195 -11.52 4.31 4.54
N SER A 196 -11.53 5.43 5.28
CA SER A 196 -12.18 5.53 6.58
C SER A 196 -13.47 6.36 6.53
N THR A 197 -14.36 6.12 7.49
CA THR A 197 -15.49 7.01 7.73
C THR A 197 -15.00 8.31 8.37
N LEU A 198 -15.34 9.45 7.76
CA LEU A 198 -14.98 10.74 8.31
C LEU A 198 -15.77 11.06 9.58
N PRO A 199 -15.15 11.69 10.59
CA PRO A 199 -15.88 12.26 11.72
C PRO A 199 -16.95 13.26 11.26
N THR A 200 -18.06 13.36 12.00
CA THR A 200 -19.16 14.27 11.65
C THR A 200 -18.77 15.75 11.71
N ASP A 201 -17.70 16.09 12.43
CA ASP A 201 -17.11 17.42 12.52
C ASP A 201 -15.90 17.62 11.59
N PHE A 202 -15.65 16.68 10.66
CA PHE A 202 -14.56 16.80 9.70
C PHE A 202 -14.74 18.05 8.83
N LYS A 203 -13.69 18.88 8.80
CA LYS A 203 -13.68 20.11 8.01
C LYS A 203 -13.09 19.81 6.64
N PHE A 204 -13.95 19.85 5.62
CA PHE A 204 -13.50 19.70 4.25
C PHE A 204 -12.54 20.83 3.83
N PRO A 205 -11.55 20.53 2.98
CA PRO A 205 -10.70 21.54 2.35
C PRO A 205 -11.55 22.61 1.66
N THR A 206 -11.17 23.88 1.82
CA THR A 206 -11.87 25.00 1.16
C THR A 206 -11.11 25.53 -0.07
N SER A 207 -9.92 25.00 -0.29
CA SER A 207 -9.01 25.44 -1.34
C SER A 207 -8.12 24.28 -1.83
N ILE A 208 -7.57 24.41 -3.03
CA ILE A 208 -6.57 23.47 -3.56
C ILE A 208 -5.30 23.44 -2.68
N SER A 209 -4.95 24.55 -2.01
CA SER A 209 -3.85 24.57 -1.05
C SER A 209 -4.12 23.72 0.19
N ASP A 210 -5.38 23.57 0.60
CA ASP A 210 -5.74 22.70 1.73
C ASP A 210 -5.62 21.21 1.34
N ILE A 211 -5.86 20.88 0.07
CA ILE A 211 -5.64 19.54 -0.49
C ILE A 211 -4.15 19.25 -0.65
N THR A 212 -3.39 20.20 -1.18
CA THR A 212 -1.95 20.02 -1.53
C THR A 212 -0.99 20.30 -0.37
N GLY A 213 -1.41 21.06 0.64
CA GLY A 213 -0.59 21.46 1.78
C GLY A 213 0.00 20.28 2.55
N PRO A 214 -0.80 19.26 2.93
CA PRO A 214 -0.31 18.09 3.65
C PRO A 214 0.83 17.35 2.92
N PHE A 215 0.81 17.31 1.58
CA PHE A 215 1.82 16.65 0.77
C PHE A 215 3.23 17.24 0.97
N ARG A 216 3.34 18.52 1.32
CA ARG A 216 4.65 19.18 1.54
C ARG A 216 5.45 18.54 2.67
N SER A 217 4.77 17.86 3.60
CA SER A 217 5.40 17.17 4.72
C SER A 217 5.83 15.73 4.39
N LEU A 218 5.38 15.16 3.26
CA LEU A 218 5.65 13.75 2.91
C LEU A 218 7.13 13.37 2.90
N PRO A 219 8.07 14.20 2.37
CA PRO A 219 9.48 13.84 2.38
C PRO A 219 10.06 13.62 3.79
N SER A 220 9.45 14.20 4.82
CA SER A 220 9.86 14.02 6.22
C SER A 220 9.31 12.74 6.87
N LEU A 221 8.29 12.14 6.26
CA LEU A 221 7.63 10.91 6.74
C LEU A 221 8.09 9.67 5.97
N ALA A 222 8.62 9.87 4.78
CA ALA A 222 9.23 8.83 3.96
C ALA A 222 10.40 8.13 4.69
N SER A 223 10.43 6.81 4.60
CA SER A 223 11.48 5.98 5.17
C SER A 223 12.46 5.52 4.09
N GLY A 224 13.72 5.91 4.24
CA GLY A 224 14.78 5.53 3.31
C GLY A 224 14.79 6.31 2.00
N VAL A 225 15.80 6.05 1.18
CA VAL A 225 16.15 6.90 0.03
C VAL A 225 15.11 6.87 -1.10
N SER A 226 14.50 5.71 -1.36
CA SER A 226 13.53 5.52 -2.45
C SER A 226 12.21 6.23 -2.16
N GLU A 227 11.66 6.05 -0.97
CA GLU A 227 10.44 6.74 -0.55
C GLU A 227 10.67 8.26 -0.47
N THR A 228 11.82 8.73 0.03
CA THR A 228 12.11 10.17 0.06
C THR A 228 12.16 10.75 -1.36
N ALA A 229 12.80 10.06 -2.31
CA ALA A 229 12.83 10.49 -3.71
C ALA A 229 11.42 10.49 -4.34
N ALA A 230 10.61 9.47 -4.07
CA ALA A 230 9.23 9.39 -4.52
C ALA A 230 8.38 10.54 -3.94
N ALA A 231 8.50 10.82 -2.65
CA ALA A 231 7.81 11.94 -1.99
C ALA A 231 8.18 13.30 -2.61
N VAL A 232 9.47 13.54 -2.85
CA VAL A 232 9.94 14.78 -3.49
C VAL A 232 9.40 14.88 -4.92
N SER A 233 9.42 13.80 -5.69
CA SER A 233 8.89 13.76 -7.05
C SER A 233 7.38 14.00 -7.10
N LEU A 234 6.63 13.39 -6.17
CA LEU A 234 5.20 13.57 -6.05
C LEU A 234 4.86 15.03 -5.76
N VAL A 235 5.50 15.65 -4.76
CA VAL A 235 5.30 17.08 -4.44
C VAL A 235 5.56 17.98 -5.65
N ALA A 236 6.59 17.69 -6.43
CA ALA A 236 6.94 18.48 -7.62
C ALA A 236 5.95 18.28 -8.78
N ARG A 237 5.42 17.07 -8.97
CA ARG A 237 4.58 16.71 -10.14
C ARG A 237 3.09 16.91 -9.91
N PHE A 238 2.63 16.85 -8.65
CA PHE A 238 1.21 16.87 -8.31
C PHE A 238 0.43 18.04 -8.94
N PRO A 239 0.92 19.31 -8.92
CA PRO A 239 0.20 20.42 -9.56
C PRO A 239 -0.03 20.21 -11.07
N GLY A 240 0.96 19.66 -11.78
CA GLY A 240 0.83 19.37 -13.20
C GLY A 240 -0.11 18.20 -13.50
N GLN A 241 -0.25 17.26 -12.57
CA GLN A 241 -1.18 16.13 -12.70
C GLN A 241 -2.63 16.55 -12.43
N LEU A 242 -2.86 17.46 -11.49
CA LEU A 242 -4.18 18.08 -11.31
C LEU A 242 -4.69 18.76 -12.58
N ILE A 243 -3.81 19.41 -13.34
CA ILE A 243 -4.17 20.04 -14.63
C ILE A 243 -4.53 18.98 -15.68
N LYS A 244 -3.81 17.85 -15.72
CA LYS A 244 -4.09 16.77 -16.69
C LYS A 244 -5.41 16.07 -16.39
N SER A 245 -5.75 15.90 -15.12
CA SER A 245 -6.99 15.29 -14.64
C SER A 245 -8.09 16.31 -14.39
N ALA A 246 -7.97 17.53 -14.96
CA ALA A 246 -8.80 18.67 -14.59
C ALA A 246 -10.31 18.37 -14.68
N GLY A 247 -10.78 17.65 -15.70
CA GLY A 247 -12.20 17.31 -15.84
C GLY A 247 -12.74 16.55 -14.61
N ALA A 248 -12.23 15.33 -14.40
CA ALA A 248 -12.66 14.48 -13.27
C ALA A 248 -12.34 15.10 -11.90
N PHE A 249 -11.21 15.81 -11.78
CA PHE A 249 -10.87 16.53 -10.55
C PHE A 249 -11.86 17.67 -10.25
N PHE A 250 -12.26 18.47 -11.24
CA PHE A 250 -13.24 19.54 -11.03
C PHE A 250 -14.62 19.00 -10.73
N ASP A 251 -15.02 17.89 -11.36
CA ASP A 251 -16.28 17.19 -11.02
C ASP A 251 -16.29 16.77 -9.54
N ASP A 252 -15.21 16.15 -9.05
CA ASP A 252 -15.11 15.71 -7.65
C ASP A 252 -14.96 16.88 -6.65
N VAL A 253 -14.34 18.00 -7.04
CA VAL A 253 -14.26 19.20 -6.19
C VAL A 253 -15.59 19.93 -6.07
N THR A 254 -16.41 19.91 -7.13
CA THR A 254 -17.71 20.60 -7.15
C THR A 254 -18.84 19.75 -6.57
N ASP A 255 -18.67 18.44 -6.51
CA ASP A 255 -19.57 17.50 -5.87
C ASP A 255 -19.11 17.17 -4.44
N THR A 256 -19.77 17.76 -3.44
CA THR A 256 -19.46 17.54 -2.02
C THR A 256 -19.60 16.08 -1.57
N SER A 257 -20.30 15.22 -2.33
CA SER A 257 -20.37 13.78 -2.05
C SER A 257 -19.10 13.03 -2.46
N LYS A 258 -18.30 13.62 -3.36
CA LYS A 258 -17.10 13.01 -3.95
C LYS A 258 -15.79 13.60 -3.44
N ILE A 259 -15.84 14.76 -2.78
CA ILE A 259 -14.66 15.46 -2.26
C ILE A 259 -13.74 14.56 -1.42
N GLN A 260 -14.29 13.54 -0.75
CA GLN A 260 -13.52 12.56 0.03
C GLN A 260 -12.51 11.77 -0.82
N ARG A 261 -12.82 11.52 -2.10
CA ARG A 261 -11.93 10.84 -3.07
C ARG A 261 -10.61 11.57 -3.29
N LEU A 262 -10.56 12.86 -2.94
CA LEU A 262 -9.41 13.75 -3.11
C LEU A 262 -8.61 13.97 -1.82
N LEU A 263 -9.08 13.44 -0.69
CA LEU A 263 -8.50 13.69 0.63
C LEU A 263 -7.33 12.76 0.92
N LEU A 264 -6.13 13.13 0.45
CA LEU A 264 -4.92 12.40 0.81
C LEU A 264 -4.31 12.94 2.10
N SER A 265 -4.16 12.08 3.10
CA SER A 265 -3.42 12.39 4.33
C SER A 265 -2.01 11.82 4.28
N PRO A 266 -1.05 12.35 5.05
CA PRO A 266 0.27 11.74 5.13
C PRO A 266 0.25 10.30 5.66
N GLN A 267 -0.75 9.94 6.47
CA GLN A 267 -0.97 8.59 6.98
C GLN A 267 -1.16 7.57 5.85
N HIS A 268 -1.74 7.99 4.72
CA HIS A 268 -1.95 7.13 3.54
C HIS A 268 -0.64 6.52 3.00
N PHE A 269 0.52 7.12 3.29
CA PHE A 269 1.83 6.63 2.84
C PHE A 269 2.56 5.79 3.89
N MET A 270 1.94 5.52 5.04
CA MET A 270 2.60 4.86 6.16
C MET A 270 2.32 3.35 6.25
N TYR A 271 1.52 2.78 5.35
CA TYR A 271 1.14 1.35 5.39
C TYR A 271 2.36 0.41 5.38
N GLY A 272 3.36 0.67 4.53
CA GLY A 272 4.57 -0.14 4.46
C GLY A 272 5.39 -0.16 5.76
N ASN A 273 5.39 0.96 6.49
CA ASN A 273 6.30 1.23 7.61
C ASN A 273 5.61 1.22 8.98
N SER A 274 4.38 0.74 9.06
CA SER A 274 3.55 0.72 10.28
C SER A 274 3.29 -0.67 10.85
N GLY A 275 3.83 -1.72 10.23
CA GLY A 275 3.55 -3.11 10.57
C GLY A 275 2.27 -3.68 9.94
N LEU A 276 1.48 -2.85 9.26
CA LEU A 276 0.25 -3.31 8.58
C LEU A 276 0.52 -4.27 7.42
N THR A 277 1.65 -4.12 6.73
CA THR A 277 2.12 -5.13 5.75
C THR A 277 2.44 -6.48 6.38
N THR A 278 2.92 -6.50 7.63
CA THR A 278 3.14 -7.75 8.39
C THR A 278 1.82 -8.37 8.83
N SER A 279 0.86 -7.54 9.26
CA SER A 279 -0.51 -7.98 9.56
C SER A 279 -1.15 -8.65 8.34
N ALA A 280 -1.14 -7.99 7.18
CA ALA A 280 -1.64 -8.55 5.93
C ALA A 280 -0.90 -9.83 5.49
N ALA A 281 0.43 -9.88 5.63
CA ALA A 281 1.19 -11.09 5.31
C ALA A 281 0.82 -12.27 6.23
N THR A 282 0.58 -11.99 7.52
CA THR A 282 0.13 -12.98 8.51
C THR A 282 -1.26 -13.50 8.17
N PHE A 283 -2.16 -12.61 7.75
CA PHE A 283 -3.47 -13.01 7.23
C PHE A 283 -3.32 -13.96 6.04
N VAL A 284 -2.51 -13.60 5.03
CA VAL A 284 -2.29 -14.45 3.85
C VAL A 284 -1.71 -15.81 4.23
N ALA A 285 -0.67 -15.84 5.06
CA ALA A 285 -0.03 -17.08 5.51
C ALA A 285 -0.99 -17.99 6.31
N GLY A 286 -1.98 -17.40 7.00
CA GLY A 286 -3.00 -18.11 7.75
C GLY A 286 -4.18 -18.63 6.93
N LEU A 287 -4.29 -18.29 5.64
CA LEU A 287 -5.39 -18.76 4.80
C LEU A 287 -5.34 -20.29 4.64
N PRO A 288 -6.47 -21.01 4.70
CA PRO A 288 -6.48 -22.47 4.51
C PRO A 288 -5.87 -22.94 3.18
N ALA A 289 -5.97 -22.13 2.12
CA ALA A 289 -5.37 -22.42 0.82
C ALA A 289 -3.84 -22.29 0.80
N VAL A 290 -3.26 -21.58 1.77
CA VAL A 290 -1.83 -21.29 1.91
C VAL A 290 -1.21 -22.15 3.00
N ALA A 291 -1.89 -22.30 4.13
CA ALA A 291 -1.40 -23.02 5.30
C ALA A 291 -1.10 -24.50 4.96
N GLY A 292 0.16 -24.89 5.11
CA GLY A 292 0.62 -26.27 4.91
C GLY A 292 1.10 -26.60 3.49
N LYS A 293 1.18 -25.61 2.61
CA LYS A 293 2.06 -25.64 1.44
C LYS A 293 3.44 -25.09 1.82
#